data_AF-A0A9P5B8M8-F1
#
_entry.id   AF-A0A9P5B8M8-F1
#
_cell.length_a   1.000
_cell.length_b   1.000
_cell.length_c   1.000
_cell.angle_alpha   90.00
_cell.angle_beta   90.00
_cell.angle_gamma   90.00
#
_symmetry.space_group_name_H-M   'P 1'
#
loop_
_entity.id
_entity.type
_entity.pdbx_description
1 polymer ?
#
loop_
_entity_poly.entity_id
_entity_poly.type
_entity_poly.pdbx_seq_one_letter_code
_entity_poly.pdbx_strand_id
1 'polypeptide(L)'
;MGKTEVQPIYPQPPLWGAIITGPTQDSDYHHLELNDGQSPSKWWQVLRCATAAPYYFRPARIGDSEVFQDGGLAVNNPVCIAIREATLLSQDMAEPSVVVSLGTGSASEDNNGSSGILSEKFLPRLSRALWKQTGSKVTWSHLLSHQRADSNTKLFRFDVDFMGEEPLLDDVSMVEHVRQTAHDIAIGSSSLRRLCRHLRAELFLFELDELHPPYFLRGSYQCTGRVTCRLRAHTPEYKAFISQLCEKAASFRVGTQFLKITSESINTNLSFRVNFTVPNLGSSISIALLERTDEEFHINGSPFVIQWLIQRQALNAGFGTSDHRELAYSDLDCLP
;
A
#
# COMPACT_ATOMS: atom_id res chain seq x y z
N MET A 1 46.51 41.58 -5.30
CA MET A 1 45.84 40.53 -6.10
C MET A 1 45.76 39.28 -5.24
N GLY A 2 44.67 39.12 -4.49
CA GLY A 2 44.36 37.92 -3.73
C GLY A 2 42.91 37.57 -4.03
N LYS A 3 42.68 36.41 -4.64
CA LYS A 3 41.33 35.91 -4.92
C LYS A 3 40.79 35.30 -3.63
N THR A 4 39.76 35.92 -3.06
CA THR A 4 38.98 35.35 -1.97
C THR A 4 37.88 34.50 -2.61
N GLU A 5 38.01 33.18 -2.50
CA GLU A 5 37.02 32.23 -3.00
C GLU A 5 35.99 31.98 -1.88
N VAL A 6 34.76 32.43 -2.11
CA VAL A 6 33.62 32.26 -1.21
C VAL A 6 33.04 30.86 -1.44
N GLN A 7 33.13 29.98 -0.44
CA GLN A 7 32.46 28.68 -0.50
C GLN A 7 30.94 28.84 -0.29
N PRO A 8 30.09 28.17 -1.08
CA PRO A 8 28.64 28.17 -0.86
C PRO A 8 28.27 27.32 0.36
N ILE A 9 27.50 27.91 1.27
CA ILE A 9 26.86 27.23 2.40
C ILE A 9 25.72 26.36 1.83
N TYR A 10 25.92 25.04 1.81
CA TYR A 10 24.83 24.10 1.55
C TYR A 10 23.99 23.93 2.83
N PRO A 11 22.64 24.03 2.76
CA PRO A 11 21.80 23.69 3.90
C PRO A 11 21.94 22.20 4.22
N GLN A 12 22.24 21.91 5.48
CA GLN A 12 22.28 20.54 6.01
C GLN A 12 20.91 19.87 5.82
N PRO A 13 20.86 18.59 5.38
CA PRO A 13 19.61 17.84 5.40
C PRO A 13 19.14 17.67 6.86
N PRO A 14 17.82 17.70 7.12
CA PRO A 14 17.31 17.49 8.46
C PRO A 14 17.72 16.10 8.98
N LEU A 15 18.30 16.09 10.18
CA LEU A 15 18.63 14.90 10.96
C LEU A 15 17.35 14.09 11.23
N TRP A 16 17.02 13.14 10.36
CA TRP A 16 16.10 12.06 10.67
C TRP A 16 16.86 11.02 11.51
N GLY A 17 17.13 11.40 12.76
CA GLY A 17 17.81 10.59 13.76
C GLY A 17 17.03 10.59 15.06
N ALA A 18 15.73 10.29 14.99
CA ALA A 18 14.95 9.93 16.15
C ALA A 18 14.70 8.42 16.08
N ILE A 19 15.61 7.66 16.71
CA ILE A 19 15.44 6.25 17.01
C ILE A 19 14.21 6.15 17.93
N ILE A 20 13.05 5.81 17.37
CA ILE A 20 11.91 5.36 18.17
C ILE A 20 12.23 3.92 18.58
N THR A 21 13.01 3.78 19.65
CA THR A 21 13.10 2.52 20.40
C THR A 21 11.82 2.37 21.20
N GLY A 22 10.76 1.93 20.51
CA GLY A 22 9.62 1.31 21.19
C GLY A 22 10.05 -0.02 21.81
N PRO A 23 9.40 -0.48 22.88
CA PRO A 23 9.74 -1.74 23.53
C PRO A 23 9.63 -2.87 22.51
N THR A 24 10.62 -3.77 22.49
CA THR A 24 10.65 -4.98 21.69
C THR A 24 9.35 -5.76 21.88
N GLN A 25 8.41 -5.54 20.96
CA GLN A 25 7.17 -6.29 20.86
C GLN A 25 7.56 -7.67 20.32
N ASP A 26 7.18 -8.72 21.03
CA ASP A 26 7.42 -10.13 20.67
C ASP A 26 7.12 -10.33 19.16
N SER A 27 8.17 -10.42 18.36
CA SER A 27 8.10 -10.61 16.92
C SER A 27 8.76 -11.93 16.59
N ASP A 28 8.09 -12.74 15.78
CA ASP A 28 8.61 -14.03 15.32
C ASP A 28 9.82 -13.89 14.38
N TYR A 29 10.34 -12.67 14.21
CA TYR A 29 11.52 -12.31 13.41
C TYR A 29 12.31 -11.18 14.10
N HIS A 30 13.59 -11.08 13.78
CA HIS A 30 14.48 -10.03 14.29
C HIS A 30 14.97 -9.12 13.16
N HIS A 31 15.12 -7.83 13.44
CA HIS A 31 15.70 -6.88 12.51
C HIS A 31 17.21 -7.00 12.49
N LEU A 32 17.76 -7.20 11.29
CA LEU A 32 19.20 -7.19 11.09
C LEU A 32 19.63 -5.79 10.63
N GLU A 33 20.22 -5.03 11.55
CA GLU A 33 20.74 -3.70 11.25
C GLU A 33 22.09 -3.80 10.53
N LEU A 34 22.14 -3.30 9.29
CA LEU A 34 23.38 -3.16 8.55
C LEU A 34 23.92 -1.74 8.80
N ASN A 35 25.01 -1.61 9.55
CA ASN A 35 25.66 -0.30 9.75
C ASN A 35 25.93 0.39 8.39
N ASP A 36 25.28 1.55 8.18
CA ASP A 36 25.19 2.31 6.91
C ASP A 36 26.52 2.78 6.32
N GLY A 37 27.64 2.57 7.02
CA GLY A 37 29.00 2.90 6.55
C GLY A 37 29.61 1.90 5.56
N GLN A 38 28.93 0.80 5.22
CA GLN A 38 29.47 -0.27 4.37
C GLN A 38 28.55 -0.59 3.18
N SER A 39 28.60 0.28 2.17
CA SER A 39 28.46 0.06 0.71
C SER A 39 27.28 -0.75 0.12
N PRO A 40 26.88 -0.46 -1.14
CA PRO A 40 25.86 -1.21 -1.91
C PRO A 40 26.16 -2.72 -2.13
N SER A 41 27.35 -3.18 -1.74
CA SER A 41 27.79 -4.57 -1.77
C SER A 41 27.10 -5.50 -0.75
N LYS A 42 26.15 -5.02 0.06
CA LYS A 42 25.39 -5.88 0.98
C LYS A 42 24.05 -6.36 0.43
N TRP A 43 23.42 -5.63 -0.50
CA TRP A 43 22.11 -6.02 -1.05
C TRP A 43 22.14 -7.36 -1.77
N TRP A 44 23.18 -7.63 -2.57
CA TRP A 44 23.30 -8.94 -3.22
C TRP A 44 23.53 -10.07 -2.21
N GLN A 45 24.17 -9.81 -1.05
CA GLN A 45 24.32 -10.80 0.02
C GLN A 45 22.98 -11.12 0.67
N VAL A 46 22.19 -10.08 0.97
CA VAL A 46 20.82 -10.21 1.48
C VAL A 46 19.97 -11.02 0.50
N LEU A 47 19.97 -10.65 -0.78
CA LEU A 47 19.23 -11.36 -1.82
C LEU A 47 19.67 -12.82 -1.94
N ARG A 48 20.98 -13.08 -1.95
CA ARG A 48 21.53 -14.45 -1.99
C ARG A 48 21.11 -15.27 -0.77
N CYS A 49 21.05 -14.66 0.41
CA CYS A 49 20.57 -15.32 1.62
C CYS A 49 19.09 -15.65 1.53
N ALA A 50 18.27 -14.70 1.10
CA ALA A 50 16.82 -14.85 0.98
C ALA A 50 16.39 -15.91 -0.05
N THR A 51 17.23 -16.19 -1.06
CA THR A 51 16.94 -17.15 -2.14
C THR A 51 17.80 -18.43 -2.09
N ALA A 52 18.52 -18.67 -0.99
CA ALA A 52 19.39 -19.84 -0.85
C ALA A 52 18.59 -21.12 -0.56
N ALA A 53 17.75 -21.54 -1.51
CA ALA A 53 16.86 -22.69 -1.39
C ALA A 53 17.68 -23.95 -1.12
N PRO A 54 17.38 -24.73 -0.05
CA PRO A 54 18.05 -26.00 0.18
C PRO A 54 17.93 -26.89 -1.04
N TYR A 55 18.92 -27.76 -1.24
CA TYR A 55 19.10 -28.61 -2.42
C TYR A 55 19.59 -27.87 -3.68
N TYR A 56 19.17 -26.63 -3.91
CA TYR A 56 19.58 -25.82 -5.06
C TYR A 56 20.84 -25.00 -4.80
N PHE A 57 20.91 -24.34 -3.64
CA PHE A 57 21.97 -23.41 -3.31
C PHE A 57 22.62 -23.73 -1.96
N ARG A 58 23.90 -23.39 -1.85
CA ARG A 58 24.60 -23.43 -0.56
C ARG A 58 24.06 -22.31 0.34
N PRO A 59 23.94 -22.53 1.67
CA PRO A 59 23.64 -21.46 2.61
C PRO A 59 24.57 -20.27 2.42
N ALA A 60 24.04 -19.07 2.54
CA ALA A 60 24.78 -17.83 2.36
C ALA A 60 25.00 -17.13 3.70
N ARG A 61 25.92 -16.17 3.72
CA ARG A 61 26.32 -15.47 4.94
C ARG A 61 26.23 -13.96 4.73
N ILE A 62 25.83 -13.27 5.79
CA ILE A 62 25.92 -11.81 5.92
C ILE A 62 26.89 -11.55 7.07
N GLY A 63 27.97 -10.82 6.79
CA GLY A 63 29.07 -10.67 7.74
C GLY A 63 29.80 -11.98 8.06
N ASP A 64 30.45 -12.03 9.22
CA ASP A 64 31.38 -13.10 9.57
C ASP A 64 30.74 -14.30 10.30
N SER A 65 29.49 -14.17 10.79
CA SER A 65 28.98 -15.11 11.81
C SER A 65 27.62 -15.74 11.51
N GLU A 66 26.77 -15.13 10.69
CA GLU A 66 25.40 -15.62 10.51
C GLU A 66 25.21 -16.33 9.17
N VAL A 67 24.64 -17.53 9.22
CA VAL A 67 24.33 -18.36 8.06
C VAL A 67 22.83 -18.33 7.84
N PHE A 68 22.44 -17.94 6.63
CA PHE A 68 21.05 -17.82 6.22
C PHE A 68 20.72 -18.83 5.11
N GLN A 69 19.45 -19.21 5.07
CA GLN A 69 18.83 -20.00 4.02
C GLN A 69 17.58 -19.28 3.51
N ASP A 70 16.99 -19.83 2.46
CA ASP A 70 15.78 -19.30 1.83
C ASP A 70 14.64 -19.03 2.80
N GLY A 71 13.99 -17.87 2.61
CA GLY A 71 12.86 -17.44 3.42
C GLY A 71 11.65 -18.38 3.31
N GLY A 72 11.51 -19.12 2.22
CA GLY A 72 10.45 -20.10 1.99
C GLY A 72 10.43 -21.26 2.99
N LEU A 73 11.53 -21.51 3.69
CA LEU A 73 11.59 -22.48 4.78
C LEU A 73 10.83 -22.01 6.03
N ALA A 74 10.74 -20.70 6.24
CA ALA A 74 10.03 -20.10 7.36
C ALA A 74 8.66 -19.56 6.91
N VAL A 75 8.67 -18.65 5.93
CA VAL A 75 7.50 -17.90 5.46
C VAL A 75 7.56 -17.75 3.94
N ASN A 76 6.99 -18.71 3.20
CA ASN A 76 6.94 -18.68 1.73
C ASN A 76 5.97 -17.64 1.16
N ASN A 77 5.10 -17.07 1.99
CA ASN A 77 4.26 -15.92 1.65
C ASN A 77 4.46 -14.82 2.69
N PRO A 78 5.30 -13.81 2.41
CA PRO A 78 5.67 -12.79 3.39
C PRO A 78 4.56 -11.76 3.65
N VAL A 79 3.33 -11.95 3.14
CA VAL A 79 2.25 -10.96 3.23
C VAL A 79 1.96 -10.50 4.66
N CYS A 80 1.97 -11.41 5.64
CA CYS A 80 1.72 -11.06 7.04
C CYS A 80 2.84 -10.16 7.61
N ILE A 81 4.09 -10.47 7.26
CA ILE A 81 5.26 -9.66 7.64
C ILE A 81 5.14 -8.27 6.97
N ALA A 82 4.83 -8.23 5.68
CA ALA A 82 4.69 -6.98 4.94
C ALA A 82 3.58 -6.07 5.50
N ILE A 83 2.43 -6.62 5.89
CA ILE A 83 1.34 -5.85 6.52
C ILE A 83 1.79 -5.32 7.88
N ARG A 84 2.41 -6.17 8.72
CA ARG A 84 2.90 -5.77 10.05
C ARG A 84 3.92 -4.64 9.94
N GLU A 85 4.91 -4.79 9.07
CA GLU A 85 5.95 -3.77 8.85
C GLU A 85 5.37 -2.47 8.27
N ALA A 86 4.47 -2.56 7.28
CA ALA A 86 3.81 -1.37 6.74
C ALA A 86 2.99 -0.62 7.79
N THR A 87 2.35 -1.35 8.71
CA THR A 87 1.59 -0.77 9.82
C THR A 87 2.53 -0.09 10.83
N LEU A 88 3.63 -0.76 11.20
CA LEU A 88 4.65 -0.21 12.11
C LEU A 88 5.34 1.05 11.56
N LEU A 89 5.50 1.12 10.23
CA LEU A 89 6.06 2.28 9.55
C LEU A 89 5.05 3.43 9.40
N SER A 90 3.75 3.20 9.64
CA SER A 90 2.76 4.27 9.62
C SER A 90 2.78 5.05 10.94
N GLN A 91 2.78 6.38 10.85
CA GLN A 91 2.85 7.28 12.01
C GLN A 91 1.74 7.06 13.05
N ASP A 92 0.58 6.59 12.59
CA ASP A 92 -0.63 6.35 13.35
C ASP A 92 -0.97 4.86 13.47
N MET A 93 -0.04 3.97 13.13
CA MET A 93 -0.27 2.53 13.06
C MET A 93 -1.45 2.17 12.13
N ALA A 94 -1.74 3.00 11.12
CA ALA A 94 -2.77 2.70 10.14
C ALA A 94 -2.41 1.47 9.30
N GLU A 95 -3.39 0.61 9.10
CA GLU A 95 -3.28 -0.51 8.16
C GLU A 95 -3.23 0.00 6.72
N PRO A 96 -2.52 -0.70 5.81
CA PRO A 96 -2.50 -0.33 4.39
C PRO A 96 -3.90 -0.42 3.76
N SER A 97 -4.28 0.54 2.92
CA SER A 97 -5.58 0.52 2.22
C SER A 97 -5.73 -0.67 1.27
N VAL A 98 -4.65 -1.05 0.59
CA VAL A 98 -4.61 -2.12 -0.41
C VAL A 98 -3.38 -2.98 -0.19
N VAL A 99 -3.55 -4.30 -0.16
CA VAL A 99 -2.46 -5.28 -0.13
C VAL A 99 -2.59 -6.17 -1.35
N VAL A 100 -1.50 -6.28 -2.11
CA VAL A 100 -1.41 -7.17 -3.26
C VAL A 100 -0.34 -8.21 -2.99
N SER A 101 -0.75 -9.46 -2.91
CA SER A 101 0.13 -10.62 -2.79
C SER A 101 0.21 -11.30 -4.15
N LEU A 102 1.41 -11.47 -4.68
CA LEU A 102 1.66 -12.14 -5.96
C LEU A 102 2.32 -13.49 -5.70
N GLY A 103 1.72 -14.54 -6.25
CA GLY A 103 2.24 -15.89 -6.20
C GLY A 103 3.00 -16.27 -7.44
N THR A 104 3.87 -17.27 -7.29
CA THR A 104 4.65 -17.88 -8.37
C THR A 104 3.92 -19.06 -9.02
N GLY A 105 2.67 -19.32 -8.64
CA GLY A 105 1.88 -20.44 -9.08
C GLY A 105 1.82 -21.57 -8.07
N SER A 106 0.91 -22.51 -8.30
CA SER A 106 0.74 -23.72 -7.50
C SER A 106 0.10 -24.83 -8.32
N ALA A 107 0.38 -26.09 -7.97
CA ALA A 107 -0.37 -27.22 -8.51
C ALA A 107 -1.87 -27.14 -8.14
N SER A 108 -2.73 -27.64 -9.05
CA SER A 108 -4.16 -27.80 -8.80
C SER A 108 -4.40 -28.89 -7.75
N GLU A 109 -5.35 -28.68 -6.83
CA GLU A 109 -5.71 -29.65 -5.79
C GLU A 109 -6.48 -30.86 -6.34
N ASP A 110 -7.01 -30.78 -7.56
CA ASP A 110 -7.91 -31.79 -8.14
C ASP A 110 -7.22 -33.07 -8.64
N ASN A 111 -5.89 -33.12 -8.66
CA ASN A 111 -5.16 -34.34 -8.96
C ASN A 111 -4.99 -35.22 -7.72
N ASN A 112 -6.10 -35.87 -7.31
CA ASN A 112 -6.08 -37.19 -6.67
C ASN A 112 -5.66 -38.30 -7.67
N GLY A 113 -4.77 -37.95 -8.61
CA GLY A 113 -4.23 -38.84 -9.62
C GLY A 113 -3.16 -39.72 -8.99
N SER A 114 -3.32 -41.02 -9.18
CA SER A 114 -2.42 -42.10 -8.77
C SER A 114 -0.95 -41.67 -8.76
N SER A 115 -0.33 -41.77 -7.59
CA SER A 115 1.11 -41.57 -7.42
C SER A 115 1.88 -42.44 -8.42
N GLY A 116 2.38 -41.81 -9.48
CA GLY A 116 3.36 -42.42 -10.36
C GLY A 116 4.58 -42.81 -9.54
N ILE A 117 5.14 -43.98 -9.87
CA ILE A 117 6.33 -44.58 -9.24
C ILE A 117 7.58 -43.79 -9.65
N LEU A 118 7.63 -42.50 -9.28
CA LEU A 118 8.76 -41.62 -9.51
C LEU A 118 9.02 -40.81 -8.23
N SER A 119 9.86 -41.42 -7.37
CA SER A 119 10.64 -40.84 -6.27
C SER A 119 10.32 -41.39 -4.86
N GLU A 120 10.93 -42.54 -4.56
CA GLU A 120 11.09 -43.09 -3.21
C GLU A 120 12.28 -42.47 -2.45
N LYS A 121 12.55 -41.17 -2.61
CA LYS A 121 13.58 -40.49 -1.81
C LYS A 121 12.94 -39.61 -0.74
N PHE A 122 13.40 -39.76 0.50
CA PHE A 122 12.92 -39.03 1.68
C PHE A 122 13.05 -37.50 1.53
N LEU A 123 14.11 -37.03 0.86
CA LEU A 123 14.44 -35.61 0.70
C LEU A 123 13.45 -34.81 -0.19
N PRO A 124 13.07 -35.25 -1.41
CA PRO A 124 12.02 -34.57 -2.18
C PRO A 124 10.63 -34.69 -1.55
N ARG A 125 10.39 -35.72 -0.73
CA ARG A 125 9.15 -35.83 0.06
C ARG A 125 9.13 -34.81 1.21
N LEU A 126 10.26 -34.61 1.89
CA LEU A 126 10.43 -33.61 2.93
C LEU A 126 10.36 -32.19 2.37
N SER A 127 11.00 -31.91 1.24
CA SER A 127 10.87 -30.60 0.61
C SER A 127 9.42 -30.35 0.22
N ARG A 128 8.76 -31.29 -0.46
CA ARG A 128 7.34 -31.16 -0.81
C ARG A 128 6.43 -31.04 0.42
N ALA A 129 6.72 -31.74 1.52
CA ALA A 129 5.98 -31.62 2.77
C ALA A 129 6.21 -30.26 3.44
N LEU A 130 7.45 -29.75 3.42
CA LEU A 130 7.82 -28.44 3.94
C LEU A 130 7.13 -27.32 3.15
N TRP A 131 7.19 -27.37 1.81
CA TRP A 131 6.53 -26.41 0.92
C TRP A 131 4.99 -26.49 1.00
N LYS A 132 4.43 -27.66 1.33
CA LYS A 132 2.99 -27.81 1.64
C LYS A 132 2.62 -27.21 2.99
N GLN A 133 3.47 -27.35 4.01
CA GLN A 133 3.24 -26.79 5.35
C GLN A 133 3.45 -25.27 5.40
N THR A 134 4.35 -24.73 4.57
CA THR A 134 4.53 -23.29 4.34
C THR A 134 3.78 -22.78 3.11
N GLY A 135 2.81 -23.54 2.62
CA GLY A 135 2.12 -23.28 1.36
C GLY A 135 1.54 -21.87 1.33
N SER A 136 1.88 -21.10 0.30
CA SER A 136 1.47 -19.70 0.18
C SER A 136 -0.05 -19.51 0.26
N LYS A 137 -0.81 -20.49 -0.23
CA LYS A 137 -2.28 -20.59 -0.11
C LYS A 137 -2.75 -20.72 1.34
N VAL A 138 -2.07 -21.50 2.18
CA VAL A 138 -2.41 -21.68 3.60
C VAL A 138 -2.20 -20.39 4.39
N THR A 139 -1.04 -19.74 4.19
CA THR A 139 -0.75 -18.44 4.80
C THR A 139 -1.76 -17.38 4.39
N TRP A 140 -2.16 -17.38 3.11
CA TRP A 140 -3.21 -16.47 2.62
C TRP A 140 -4.57 -16.75 3.26
N SER A 141 -4.99 -18.01 3.35
CA SER A 141 -6.23 -18.39 4.02
C SER A 141 -6.22 -18.02 5.51
N HIS A 142 -5.08 -18.17 6.18
CA HIS A 142 -4.91 -17.74 7.58
C HIS A 142 -5.00 -16.21 7.74
N LEU A 143 -4.43 -15.45 6.80
CA LEU A 143 -4.58 -13.99 6.77
C LEU A 143 -6.07 -13.60 6.63
N LEU A 144 -6.79 -14.24 5.70
CA LEU A 144 -8.21 -13.98 5.49
C LEU A 144 -9.04 -14.33 6.74
N SER A 145 -8.71 -15.40 7.45
CA SER A 145 -9.44 -15.80 8.67
C SER A 145 -9.19 -14.88 9.87
N HIS A 146 -8.05 -14.17 9.90
CA HIS A 146 -7.69 -13.22 10.95
C HIS A 146 -7.97 -11.77 10.59
N GLN A 147 -8.56 -11.51 9.41
CA GLN A 147 -8.95 -10.17 9.05
C GLN A 147 -10.05 -9.69 10.00
N ARG A 148 -9.78 -8.59 10.71
CA ARG A 148 -10.77 -7.97 11.59
C ARG A 148 -11.98 -7.56 10.76
N ALA A 149 -13.18 -7.80 11.27
CA ALA A 149 -14.43 -7.45 10.58
C ALA A 149 -14.52 -5.95 10.22
N ASP A 150 -13.81 -5.10 10.98
CA ASP A 150 -13.79 -3.64 10.79
C ASP A 150 -12.61 -3.15 9.91
N SER A 151 -11.74 -4.04 9.41
CA SER A 151 -10.62 -3.64 8.57
C SER A 151 -11.11 -3.21 7.17
N ASN A 152 -10.76 -1.98 6.78
CA ASN A 152 -11.07 -1.47 5.44
C ASN A 152 -10.07 -1.95 4.37
N THR A 153 -8.99 -2.63 4.77
CA THR A 153 -7.93 -3.10 3.87
C THR A 153 -8.47 -4.03 2.80
N LYS A 154 -8.17 -3.71 1.54
CA LYS A 154 -8.54 -4.52 0.38
C LYS A 154 -7.41 -5.50 0.07
N LEU A 155 -7.69 -6.78 0.21
CA LEU A 155 -6.74 -7.86 -0.01
C LEU A 155 -6.91 -8.47 -1.41
N PHE A 156 -5.84 -8.50 -2.19
CA PHE A 156 -5.78 -9.15 -3.49
C PHE A 156 -4.67 -10.19 -3.51
N ARG A 157 -4.99 -11.41 -3.93
CA ARG A 157 -4.01 -12.45 -4.24
C ARG A 157 -4.15 -12.86 -5.68
N PHE A 158 -3.05 -12.77 -6.42
CA PHE A 158 -2.95 -13.30 -7.77
C PHE A 158 -1.96 -14.44 -7.76
N ASP A 159 -2.40 -15.60 -8.20
CA ASP A 159 -1.61 -16.81 -8.28
C ASP A 159 -1.97 -17.55 -9.56
N VAL A 160 -1.02 -18.31 -10.09
CA VAL A 160 -1.23 -19.12 -11.30
C VAL A 160 -1.61 -20.54 -10.89
N ASP A 161 -2.71 -21.07 -11.43
CA ASP A 161 -2.98 -22.50 -11.38
C ASP A 161 -2.48 -23.13 -12.67
N PHE A 162 -1.50 -24.03 -12.57
CA PHE A 162 -0.90 -24.68 -13.74
C PHE A 162 -1.76 -25.83 -14.29
N MET A 163 -2.91 -26.16 -13.67
CA MET A 163 -3.85 -27.18 -14.14
C MET A 163 -3.16 -28.51 -14.52
N GLY A 164 -2.16 -28.91 -13.74
CA GLY A 164 -1.25 -30.02 -14.05
C GLY A 164 -0.08 -30.13 -13.08
N GLU A 165 1.01 -30.77 -13.51
CA GLU A 165 2.26 -30.80 -12.73
C GLU A 165 2.91 -29.41 -12.70
N GLU A 166 3.23 -28.96 -11.49
CA GLU A 166 3.92 -27.70 -11.26
C GLU A 166 5.35 -27.77 -11.82
N PRO A 167 5.80 -26.76 -12.59
CA PRO A 167 7.17 -26.71 -13.07
C PRO A 167 8.17 -26.79 -11.91
N LEU A 168 9.29 -27.48 -12.13
CA LEU A 168 10.37 -27.49 -11.13
C LEU A 168 10.96 -26.07 -11.00
N LEU A 169 11.44 -25.74 -9.80
CA LEU A 169 11.99 -24.42 -9.49
C LEU A 169 13.15 -24.01 -10.42
N ASP A 170 13.91 -24.98 -10.92
CA ASP A 170 15.07 -24.81 -11.80
C ASP A 170 14.79 -25.11 -13.29
N ASP A 171 13.53 -25.34 -13.68
CA ASP A 171 13.18 -25.64 -15.07
C ASP A 171 13.06 -24.37 -15.92
N VAL A 172 14.22 -23.92 -16.43
CA VAL A 172 14.32 -22.73 -17.28
C VAL A 172 13.57 -22.90 -18.61
N SER A 173 13.34 -24.14 -19.07
CA SER A 173 12.65 -24.38 -20.34
C SER A 173 11.17 -23.98 -20.30
N MET A 174 10.57 -23.96 -19.11
CA MET A 174 9.15 -23.66 -18.88
C MET A 174 8.88 -22.16 -18.64
N VAL A 175 9.89 -21.30 -18.57
CA VAL A 175 9.72 -19.87 -18.26
C VAL A 175 8.75 -19.18 -19.21
N GLU A 176 8.84 -19.45 -20.52
CA GLU A 176 7.96 -18.84 -21.50
C GLU A 176 6.51 -19.33 -21.37
N HIS A 177 6.32 -20.60 -21.04
CA HIS A 177 5.01 -21.16 -20.75
C HIS A 177 4.39 -20.50 -19.51
N VAL A 178 5.16 -20.40 -18.40
CA VAL A 178 4.71 -19.73 -17.17
C VAL A 178 4.34 -18.27 -17.43
N ARG A 179 5.16 -17.55 -18.19
CA ARG A 179 4.91 -16.15 -18.59
C ARG A 179 3.59 -16.02 -19.35
N GLN A 180 3.37 -16.88 -20.34
CA GLN A 180 2.17 -16.83 -21.16
C GLN A 180 0.91 -17.18 -20.35
N THR A 181 0.96 -18.22 -19.54
CA THR A 181 -0.15 -18.61 -18.66
C THR A 181 -0.52 -17.49 -17.69
N ALA A 182 0.47 -16.86 -17.04
CA ALA A 182 0.24 -15.72 -16.17
C ALA A 182 -0.40 -14.52 -16.91
N HIS A 183 0.03 -14.27 -18.15
CA HIS A 183 -0.51 -13.21 -18.99
C HIS A 183 -1.98 -13.45 -19.37
N ASP A 184 -2.32 -14.66 -19.80
CA ASP A 184 -3.67 -15.02 -20.21
C ASP A 184 -4.66 -14.93 -19.03
N ILE A 185 -4.24 -15.39 -17.85
CA ILE A 185 -5.01 -15.25 -16.60
C ILE A 185 -5.21 -13.76 -16.26
N ALA A 186 -4.15 -12.95 -16.38
CA ALA A 186 -4.22 -11.52 -16.07
C ALA A 186 -5.19 -10.77 -16.98
N ILE A 187 -5.21 -11.05 -18.29
CA ILE A 187 -6.13 -10.41 -19.25
C ILE A 187 -7.59 -10.70 -18.87
N GLY A 188 -7.90 -11.95 -18.54
CA GLY A 188 -9.26 -12.37 -18.18
C GLY A 188 -9.74 -11.86 -16.82
N SER A 189 -8.82 -11.57 -15.90
CA SER A 189 -9.13 -11.35 -14.49
C SER A 189 -9.95 -10.09 -14.19
N SER A 190 -11.19 -10.29 -13.75
CA SER A 190 -12.03 -9.22 -13.19
C SER A 190 -11.47 -8.66 -11.88
N SER A 191 -10.84 -9.52 -11.07
CA SER A 191 -10.16 -9.13 -9.84
C SER A 191 -8.99 -8.18 -10.10
N LEU A 192 -8.19 -8.44 -11.15
CA LEU A 192 -7.10 -7.53 -11.55
C LEU A 192 -7.65 -6.19 -12.05
N ARG A 193 -8.72 -6.20 -12.85
CA ARG A 193 -9.42 -4.98 -13.27
C ARG A 193 -9.95 -4.19 -12.07
N ARG A 194 -10.47 -4.88 -11.05
CA ARG A 194 -10.93 -4.28 -9.79
C ARG A 194 -9.77 -3.68 -9.00
N LEU A 195 -8.63 -4.39 -8.88
CA LEU A 195 -7.41 -3.84 -8.27
C LEU A 195 -6.97 -2.56 -8.97
N CYS A 196 -6.94 -2.55 -10.30
CA CYS A 196 -6.57 -1.35 -11.06
C CYS A 196 -7.47 -0.16 -10.70
N ARG A 197 -8.79 -0.36 -10.55
CA ARG A 197 -9.72 0.70 -10.12
C ARG A 197 -9.44 1.18 -8.69
N HIS A 198 -9.16 0.27 -7.76
CA HIS A 198 -8.73 0.65 -6.41
C HIS A 198 -7.45 1.49 -6.44
N LEU A 199 -6.40 1.03 -7.12
CA LEU A 199 -5.13 1.77 -7.22
C LEU A 199 -5.31 3.15 -7.85
N ARG A 200 -6.23 3.31 -8.81
CA ARG A 200 -6.57 4.60 -9.39
C ARG A 200 -7.28 5.52 -8.39
N ALA A 201 -8.19 4.99 -7.57
CA ALA A 201 -8.86 5.76 -6.52
C ALA A 201 -7.88 6.19 -5.39
N GLU A 202 -6.92 5.34 -5.05
CA GLU A 202 -5.85 5.63 -4.06
C GLU A 202 -4.90 6.78 -4.49
N LEU A 203 -4.93 7.20 -5.76
CA LEU A 203 -4.20 8.38 -6.22
C LEU A 203 -4.90 9.70 -5.88
N PHE A 204 -6.10 9.66 -5.33
CA PHE A 204 -6.83 10.84 -4.91
C PHE A 204 -6.82 10.98 -3.40
N LEU A 205 -6.62 12.21 -2.95
CA LEU A 205 -6.52 12.61 -1.55
C LEU A 205 -7.63 13.61 -1.25
N PHE A 206 -8.03 13.68 0.00
CA PHE A 206 -8.94 14.70 0.49
C PHE A 206 -8.34 15.43 1.69
N GLU A 207 -8.46 16.75 1.66
CA GLU A 207 -8.09 17.64 2.76
C GLU A 207 -9.25 18.59 3.05
N LEU A 208 -9.45 18.93 4.33
CA LEU A 208 -10.28 20.06 4.72
C LEU A 208 -9.59 21.38 4.33
N ASP A 209 -10.38 22.39 3.97
CA ASP A 209 -9.88 23.72 3.62
C ASP A 209 -9.38 24.42 4.88
N GLU A 210 -8.07 24.63 4.97
CA GLU A 210 -7.45 25.31 6.11
C GLU A 210 -7.96 26.75 6.30
N LEU A 211 -8.33 27.43 5.22
CA LEU A 211 -8.80 28.82 5.29
C LEU A 211 -10.27 28.91 5.73
N HIS A 212 -11.00 27.80 5.63
CA HIS A 212 -12.41 27.71 5.97
C HIS A 212 -12.66 26.44 6.79
N PRO A 213 -12.12 26.37 8.03
CA PRO A 213 -12.27 25.20 8.89
C PRO A 213 -13.75 24.92 9.20
N PRO A 214 -14.11 23.68 9.57
CA PRO A 214 -15.49 23.33 9.89
C PRO A 214 -16.09 24.23 10.97
N TYR A 215 -17.26 24.80 10.72
CA TYR A 215 -17.96 25.69 11.65
C TYR A 215 -19.41 25.27 11.83
N PHE A 216 -19.97 25.50 13.03
CA PHE A 216 -21.34 25.10 13.34
C PHE A 216 -22.33 26.18 12.92
N LEU A 217 -23.31 25.81 12.09
CA LEU A 217 -24.35 26.73 11.63
C LEU A 217 -25.68 25.98 11.52
N ARG A 218 -26.73 26.54 12.13
CA ARG A 218 -28.12 26.05 12.02
C ARG A 218 -28.27 24.54 12.31
N GLY A 219 -27.59 24.06 13.36
CA GLY A 219 -27.73 22.67 13.83
C GLY A 219 -26.83 21.64 13.13
N SER A 220 -25.90 22.06 12.26
CA SER A 220 -24.94 21.17 11.60
C SER A 220 -23.60 21.86 11.37
N TYR A 221 -22.52 21.09 11.25
CA TYR A 221 -21.22 21.61 10.84
C TYR A 221 -21.16 21.76 9.33
N GLN A 222 -20.80 22.96 8.88
CA GLN A 222 -20.49 23.27 7.50
C GLN A 222 -19.01 22.98 7.26
N CYS A 223 -18.71 22.12 6.30
CA CYS A 223 -17.35 21.70 5.98
C CYS A 223 -17.02 22.07 4.53
N THR A 224 -15.81 22.57 4.33
CA THR A 224 -15.22 22.76 3.00
C THR A 224 -13.94 21.92 2.93
N GLY A 225 -13.70 21.28 1.80
CA GLY A 225 -12.43 20.63 1.53
C GLY A 225 -12.10 20.58 0.05
N ARG A 226 -11.01 19.90 -0.29
CA ARG A 226 -10.55 19.69 -1.66
C ARG A 226 -10.19 18.24 -1.91
N VAL A 227 -10.64 17.71 -3.04
CA VAL A 227 -10.14 16.45 -3.60
C VAL A 227 -9.02 16.77 -4.57
N THR A 228 -7.82 16.23 -4.32
CA THR A 228 -6.62 16.46 -5.13
C THR A 228 -6.05 15.16 -5.67
N CYS A 229 -5.22 15.23 -6.71
CA CYS A 229 -4.49 14.07 -7.24
C CYS A 229 -3.04 14.07 -6.76
N ARG A 230 -2.54 12.89 -6.38
CA ARG A 230 -1.13 12.67 -6.00
C ARG A 230 -0.17 12.85 -7.18
N LEU A 231 -0.63 12.55 -8.40
CA LEU A 231 0.15 12.78 -9.62
C LEU A 231 0.13 14.28 -9.96
N ARG A 232 1.25 14.81 -10.44
CA ARG A 232 1.41 16.23 -10.76
C ARG A 232 1.04 16.54 -12.20
N ALA A 233 0.39 17.68 -12.41
CA ALA A 233 0.16 18.19 -13.74
C ALA A 233 1.45 18.35 -14.55
N HIS A 234 1.30 18.35 -15.88
CA HIS A 234 2.37 18.46 -16.85
C HIS A 234 3.32 17.25 -16.97
N THR A 235 3.15 16.19 -16.17
CA THR A 235 3.85 14.92 -16.41
C THR A 235 3.09 14.04 -17.42
N PRO A 236 3.78 13.19 -18.21
CA PRO A 236 3.10 12.31 -19.16
C PRO A 236 2.18 11.30 -18.46
N GLU A 237 2.55 10.82 -17.27
CA GLU A 237 1.76 9.87 -16.48
C GLU A 237 0.44 10.51 -16.03
N TYR A 238 0.48 11.75 -15.55
CA TYR A 238 -0.71 12.49 -15.14
C TYR A 238 -1.64 12.72 -16.33
N LYS A 239 -1.11 13.20 -17.46
CA LYS A 239 -1.90 13.45 -18.67
C LYS A 239 -2.59 12.17 -19.14
N ALA A 240 -1.86 11.06 -19.24
CA ALA A 240 -2.42 9.77 -19.61
C ALA A 240 -3.49 9.30 -18.61
N PHE A 241 -3.23 9.44 -17.32
CA PHE A 241 -4.15 9.03 -16.25
C PHE A 241 -5.48 9.81 -16.29
N ILE A 242 -5.42 11.14 -16.33
CA ILE A 242 -6.62 11.98 -16.41
C ILE A 242 -7.36 11.78 -17.73
N SER A 243 -6.65 11.60 -18.85
CA SER A 243 -7.28 11.33 -20.15
C SER A 243 -8.10 10.04 -20.11
N GLN A 244 -7.55 8.97 -19.51
CA GLN A 244 -8.28 7.72 -19.32
C GLN A 244 -9.51 7.88 -18.40
N LEU A 245 -9.43 8.73 -17.36
CA LEU A 245 -10.58 9.03 -16.51
C LEU A 245 -11.67 9.80 -17.27
N CYS A 246 -11.28 10.79 -18.07
CA CYS A 246 -12.19 11.55 -18.94
C CYS A 246 -12.89 10.63 -19.94
N GLU A 247 -12.15 9.75 -20.62
CA GLU A 247 -12.71 8.76 -21.54
C GLU A 247 -13.74 7.87 -20.86
N LYS A 248 -13.49 7.50 -19.60
CA LYS A 248 -14.37 6.70 -18.73
C LYS A 248 -15.49 7.50 -18.07
N ALA A 249 -15.65 8.78 -18.42
CA ALA A 249 -16.64 9.68 -17.83
C ALA A 249 -16.59 9.67 -16.29
N ALA A 250 -15.38 9.60 -15.73
CA ALA A 250 -15.20 9.42 -14.30
C ALA A 250 -15.69 10.63 -13.49
N SER A 251 -16.17 10.36 -12.28
CA SER A 251 -16.61 11.40 -11.34
C SER A 251 -16.35 11.00 -9.90
N PHE A 252 -16.23 11.98 -9.01
CA PHE A 252 -16.25 11.76 -7.58
C PHE A 252 -17.67 11.89 -7.05
N ARG A 253 -18.09 10.95 -6.20
CA ARG A 253 -19.31 11.08 -5.40
C ARG A 253 -18.97 11.49 -3.98
N VAL A 254 -19.60 12.57 -3.51
CA VAL A 254 -19.50 13.07 -2.14
C VAL A 254 -20.91 13.33 -1.61
N GLY A 255 -21.41 12.40 -0.78
CA GLY A 255 -22.83 12.39 -0.42
C GLY A 255 -23.72 12.29 -1.67
N THR A 256 -24.49 13.34 -1.95
CA THR A 256 -25.37 13.47 -3.13
C THR A 256 -24.73 14.23 -4.29
N GLN A 257 -23.52 14.79 -4.11
CA GLN A 257 -22.83 15.58 -5.14
C GLN A 257 -21.98 14.69 -6.04
N PHE A 258 -21.92 15.06 -7.32
CA PHE A 258 -21.06 14.44 -8.33
C PHE A 258 -20.12 15.48 -8.94
N LEU A 259 -18.82 15.21 -8.90
CA LEU A 259 -17.76 16.08 -9.40
C LEU A 259 -17.12 15.40 -10.60
N LYS A 260 -17.51 15.79 -11.81
CA LYS A 260 -17.07 15.16 -13.05
C LYS A 260 -15.64 15.57 -13.39
N ILE A 261 -14.82 14.60 -13.77
CA ILE A 261 -13.47 14.84 -14.29
C ILE A 261 -13.59 15.19 -15.78
N THR A 262 -13.07 16.36 -16.16
CA THR A 262 -13.17 16.90 -17.52
C THR A 262 -11.79 17.10 -18.14
N SER A 263 -11.74 17.32 -19.46
CA SER A 263 -10.50 17.57 -20.20
C SER A 263 -9.73 18.80 -19.71
N GLU A 264 -10.38 19.75 -19.04
CA GLU A 264 -9.74 20.92 -18.41
C GLU A 264 -8.76 20.51 -17.30
N SER A 265 -8.99 19.35 -16.67
CA SER A 265 -8.13 18.80 -15.62
C SER A 265 -6.83 18.18 -16.16
N ILE A 266 -6.67 18.02 -17.49
CA ILE A 266 -5.50 17.33 -18.09
C ILE A 266 -4.21 18.14 -17.92
N ASN A 267 -4.31 19.48 -18.02
CA ASN A 267 -3.15 20.36 -18.02
C ASN A 267 -2.98 21.16 -16.72
N THR A 268 -3.86 20.96 -15.74
CA THR A 268 -3.83 21.63 -14.44
C THR A 268 -3.83 20.60 -13.33
N ASN A 269 -3.33 20.95 -12.14
CA ASN A 269 -3.41 20.02 -11.01
C ASN A 269 -4.89 19.86 -10.62
N LEU A 270 -5.41 18.64 -10.71
CA LEU A 270 -6.78 18.34 -10.32
C LEU A 270 -6.99 18.72 -8.86
N SER A 271 -7.94 19.62 -8.64
CA SER A 271 -8.31 20.14 -7.33
C SER A 271 -9.78 20.52 -7.37
N PHE A 272 -10.66 19.66 -6.85
CA PHE A 272 -12.08 19.95 -6.73
C PHE A 272 -12.42 20.44 -5.34
N ARG A 273 -12.96 21.66 -5.23
CA ARG A 273 -13.55 22.14 -3.97
C ARG A 273 -14.87 21.41 -3.72
N VAL A 274 -15.05 20.92 -2.50
CA VAL A 274 -16.24 20.21 -2.07
C VAL A 274 -16.78 20.87 -0.81
N ASN A 275 -18.08 21.14 -0.79
CA ASN A 275 -18.77 21.66 0.39
C ASN A 275 -19.79 20.62 0.85
N PHE A 276 -19.85 20.32 2.14
CA PHE A 276 -20.80 19.35 2.68
C PHE A 276 -21.14 19.67 4.12
N THR A 277 -22.21 19.05 4.63
CA THR A 277 -22.67 19.24 6.00
C THR A 277 -22.64 17.94 6.77
N VAL A 278 -22.26 17.99 8.03
CA VAL A 278 -22.30 16.85 8.94
C VAL A 278 -23.00 17.23 10.25
N PRO A 279 -23.74 16.32 10.90
CA PRO A 279 -24.44 16.64 12.14
C PRO A 279 -23.48 16.90 13.31
N ASN A 280 -22.33 16.21 13.34
CA ASN A 280 -21.29 16.38 14.36
C ASN A 280 -19.90 16.05 13.79
N LEU A 281 -18.84 16.49 14.46
CA LEU A 281 -17.45 16.24 14.03
C LEU A 281 -17.04 14.77 14.08
N GLY A 282 -17.74 13.93 14.87
CA GLY A 282 -17.52 12.48 14.88
C GLY A 282 -18.14 11.76 13.68
N SER A 283 -18.86 12.46 12.81
CA SER A 283 -19.49 11.87 11.62
C SER A 283 -18.46 11.59 10.55
N SER A 284 -18.74 10.56 9.74
CA SER A 284 -17.89 10.19 8.61
C SER A 284 -18.45 10.68 7.27
N ILE A 285 -17.57 11.10 6.36
CA ILE A 285 -17.90 11.39 4.97
C ILE A 285 -17.22 10.40 4.02
N SER A 286 -18.00 9.83 3.11
CA SER A 286 -17.50 8.96 2.05
C SER A 286 -17.26 9.77 0.78
N ILE A 287 -16.05 9.68 0.25
CA ILE A 287 -15.67 10.16 -1.07
C ILE A 287 -15.22 8.96 -1.90
N ALA A 288 -15.83 8.76 -3.07
CA ALA A 288 -15.53 7.64 -3.95
C ALA A 288 -15.41 8.09 -5.41
N LEU A 289 -14.53 7.43 -6.15
CA LEU A 289 -14.36 7.53 -7.59
C LEU A 289 -15.28 6.53 -8.30
N LEU A 290 -15.95 6.99 -9.35
CA LEU A 290 -16.79 6.18 -10.24
C LEU A 290 -16.20 6.22 -11.66
N GLU A 291 -16.11 5.05 -12.32
CA GLU A 291 -15.60 4.90 -13.69
C GLU A 291 -16.56 4.04 -14.56
N ARG A 292 -17.44 4.66 -15.37
CA ARG A 292 -18.49 4.04 -16.23
C ARG A 292 -19.49 3.06 -15.59
N THR A 293 -19.08 2.31 -14.58
CA THR A 293 -19.89 1.34 -13.82
C THR A 293 -20.46 1.99 -12.57
N ASP A 294 -21.57 1.45 -12.04
CA ASP A 294 -22.13 1.85 -10.74
C ASP A 294 -21.30 1.37 -9.54
N GLU A 295 -20.15 0.71 -9.77
CA GLU A 295 -19.21 0.39 -8.71
C GLU A 295 -18.43 1.62 -8.28
N GLU A 296 -18.35 1.80 -6.96
CA GLU A 296 -17.71 2.93 -6.33
C GLU A 296 -16.43 2.50 -5.62
N PHE A 297 -15.37 3.26 -5.83
CA PHE A 297 -14.06 3.00 -5.26
C PHE A 297 -13.67 4.16 -4.35
N HIS A 298 -13.65 3.92 -3.05
CA HIS A 298 -13.24 4.92 -2.08
C HIS A 298 -11.83 5.45 -2.40
N ILE A 299 -11.67 6.77 -2.33
CA ILE A 299 -10.35 7.40 -2.47
C ILE A 299 -9.50 7.13 -1.22
N ASN A 300 -8.19 7.43 -1.26
CA ASN A 300 -7.28 7.13 -0.16
C ASN A 300 -7.77 7.73 1.17
N GLY A 301 -7.90 6.89 2.20
CA GLY A 301 -8.35 7.27 3.55
C GLY A 301 -9.86 7.43 3.72
N SER A 302 -10.66 7.32 2.65
CA SER A 302 -12.13 7.39 2.71
C SER A 302 -12.71 6.06 3.24
N PRO A 303 -13.72 6.08 4.13
CA PRO A 303 -14.44 7.24 4.64
C PRO A 303 -13.68 8.00 5.74
N PHE A 304 -13.87 9.32 5.79
CA PHE A 304 -13.16 10.20 6.71
C PHE A 304 -14.02 10.64 7.89
N VAL A 305 -13.59 10.36 9.11
CA VAL A 305 -14.14 11.01 10.31
C VAL A 305 -13.65 12.47 10.34
N ILE A 306 -14.55 13.44 10.44
CA ILE A 306 -14.17 14.87 10.35
C ILE A 306 -13.21 15.27 11.46
N GLN A 307 -13.46 14.81 12.69
CA GLN A 307 -12.57 15.04 13.83
C GLN A 307 -11.15 14.51 13.58
N TRP A 308 -11.02 13.37 12.90
CA TRP A 308 -9.72 12.79 12.56
C TRP A 308 -8.98 13.65 11.54
N LEU A 309 -9.66 14.15 10.52
CA LEU A 309 -9.07 15.07 9.53
C LEU A 309 -8.57 16.36 10.19
N ILE A 310 -9.39 16.95 11.07
CA ILE A 310 -9.02 18.15 11.83
C ILE A 310 -7.74 17.94 12.63
N GLN A 311 -7.64 16.81 13.35
CA GLN A 311 -6.46 16.47 14.14
C GLN A 311 -5.22 16.25 13.26
N ARG A 312 -5.38 15.50 12.17
CA ARG A 312 -4.27 15.15 11.27
C ARG A 312 -3.75 16.34 10.46
N GLN A 313 -4.62 17.28 10.11
CA GLN A 313 -4.25 18.54 9.47
C GLN A 313 -3.88 19.64 10.47
N ALA A 314 -3.87 19.35 11.77
CA ALA A 314 -3.58 20.31 12.83
C ALA A 314 -4.45 21.59 12.78
N LEU A 315 -5.70 21.50 12.29
CA LEU A 315 -6.57 22.67 12.13
C LEU A 315 -7.01 23.30 13.48
N ASN A 316 -6.88 22.53 14.57
CA ASN A 316 -7.17 22.98 15.93
C ASN A 316 -5.91 23.40 16.71
N ALA A 317 -4.73 23.43 16.09
CA ALA A 317 -3.52 23.89 16.76
C ALA A 317 -3.61 25.40 17.01
N GLY A 318 -4.07 25.79 18.20
CA GLY A 318 -4.02 27.18 18.66
C GLY A 318 -2.58 27.64 18.88
N PHE A 319 -2.27 28.86 18.44
CA PHE A 319 -1.10 29.69 18.77
C PHE A 319 0.23 28.96 19.07
N GLY A 320 1.18 28.96 18.10
CA GLY A 320 2.58 28.57 18.36
C GLY A 320 3.32 27.85 17.24
N THR A 321 2.68 27.53 16.11
CA THR A 321 3.33 26.98 14.91
C THR A 321 3.60 28.07 13.87
N SER A 322 4.52 27.86 12.93
CA SER A 322 4.94 28.86 11.93
C SER A 322 3.82 29.36 11.00
N ASP A 323 2.68 28.67 11.01
CA ASP A 323 1.44 28.86 10.27
C ASP A 323 0.31 29.44 11.13
N HIS A 324 0.64 30.03 12.29
CA HIS A 324 -0.33 30.67 13.18
C HIS A 324 -1.28 31.65 12.45
N ARG A 325 -2.59 31.34 12.47
CA ARG A 325 -3.67 32.23 12.04
C ARG A 325 -4.45 32.70 13.27
N GLU A 326 -4.59 34.00 13.41
CA GLU A 326 -5.56 34.58 14.36
C GLU A 326 -6.96 34.11 13.97
N LEU A 327 -7.60 33.33 14.85
CA LEU A 327 -9.01 33.04 14.76
C LEU A 327 -9.78 34.36 14.93
N ALA A 328 -10.17 34.97 13.81
CA ALA A 328 -11.10 36.08 13.84
C ALA A 328 -12.51 35.53 14.15
N TYR A 329 -13.08 36.06 15.22
CA TYR A 329 -14.44 35.87 15.75
C TYR A 329 -14.65 34.75 16.77
N SER A 330 -14.60 35.21 18.02
CA SER A 330 -15.20 34.66 19.23
C SER A 330 -16.72 34.55 19.10
N ASP A 331 -17.24 33.35 18.85
CA ASP A 331 -18.61 32.96 19.21
C ASP A 331 -18.59 32.18 20.54
N LEU A 332 -17.99 32.79 21.58
CA LEU A 332 -18.02 32.27 22.94
C LEU A 332 -19.10 32.90 23.82
N ASP A 333 -19.90 33.83 23.30
CA ASP A 333 -21.02 34.42 24.03
C ASP A 333 -22.31 34.17 23.26
N CYS A 334 -22.97 33.05 23.52
CA CYS A 334 -24.43 32.91 23.58
C CYS A 334 -24.81 31.42 23.77
N LEU A 335 -24.78 30.96 25.02
CA LEU A 335 -25.75 29.97 25.49
C LEU A 335 -26.43 30.54 26.75
N PRO A 336 -27.74 30.30 26.92
CA PRO A 336 -28.59 31.00 27.88
C PRO A 336 -28.27 30.73 29.36
#